data_AF-A0A4P9Z0V5-F1
#
_entry.id   AF-A0A4P9Z0V5-F1
#
_cell.length_a   1.000
_cell.length_b   1.000
_cell.length_c   1.000
_cell.angle_alpha   90.00
_cell.angle_beta   90.00
_cell.angle_gamma   90.00
#
_symmetry.space_group_name_H-M   'P 1'
#
loop_
_entity.id
_entity.type
_entity.pdbx_description
1 polymer ?
#
loop_
_entity_poly.entity_id
_entity_poly.type
_entity_poly.pdbx_seq_one_letter_code
_entity_poly.pdbx_strand_id
1 'polypeptide(L)'
;KVLITHQRAKHFKCPQCNKKMNTVGGLVIHYTQVHKETLRSTPNAIKGRDSVDVEIFGMEGIPAADLISFQMRKAAAGEPNVLEQLQFQQQQQQQSLYKRPRIHTDLNQPLSPEELREQLARHQASL
;
A
#
# COMPACT_ATOMS: atom_id res chain seq x y z
N LYS A 1 -0.96 8.65 6.02
CA LYS A 1 -1.08 9.93 6.78
C LYS A 1 -0.07 10.05 7.93
N VAL A 2 0.19 8.99 8.71
CA VAL A 2 1.12 8.99 9.86
C VAL A 2 2.56 9.42 9.50
N LEU A 3 3.08 8.96 8.36
CA LEU A 3 4.44 9.32 7.91
C LEU A 3 4.61 10.83 7.69
N ILE A 4 3.69 11.46 6.96
CA ILE A 4 3.76 12.89 6.67
C ILE A 4 3.67 13.70 7.98
N THR A 5 2.79 13.30 8.91
CA THR A 5 2.71 13.96 10.22
C THR A 5 3.99 13.79 11.03
N HIS A 6 4.64 12.63 10.96
CA HIS A 6 5.94 12.38 11.57
C HIS A 6 7.03 13.27 10.96
N GLN A 7 7.12 13.33 9.63
CA GLN A 7 8.09 14.17 8.91
C GLN A 7 7.98 15.64 9.33
N ARG A 8 6.75 16.17 9.38
CA ARG A 8 6.48 17.55 9.84
C ARG A 8 6.87 17.79 11.30
N ALA A 9 6.70 16.80 12.16
CA ALA A 9 6.97 16.94 13.59
C ALA A 9 8.45 16.78 13.95
N LYS A 10 9.19 15.94 13.20
CA LYS A 10 10.56 15.55 13.51
C LYS A 10 11.61 16.19 12.60
N HIS A 11 11.34 16.31 11.30
CA HIS A 11 12.31 16.77 10.31
C HIS A 11 12.04 18.20 9.86
N PHE A 12 10.77 18.55 9.63
CA PHE A 12 10.39 19.88 9.12
C PHE A 12 9.93 20.83 10.23
N LYS A 13 10.51 20.69 11.42
CA LYS A 13 10.22 21.55 12.58
C LYS A 13 11.39 22.50 12.82
N CYS A 14 11.12 23.80 12.83
CA CYS A 14 12.11 24.81 13.15
C CYS A 14 12.66 24.59 14.57
N PRO A 15 13.99 24.47 14.75
CA PRO A 15 14.59 24.26 16.07
C PRO A 15 14.47 25.49 16.97
N GLN A 16 14.34 26.70 16.40
CA GLN A 16 14.32 27.95 17.16
C GLN A 16 12.91 28.36 17.61
N CYS A 17 11.90 28.30 16.72
CA CYS A 17 10.53 28.72 17.04
C CYS A 17 9.50 27.58 17.05
N ASN A 18 9.92 26.32 16.88
CA ASN A 18 9.07 25.13 16.81
C ASN A 18 7.97 25.14 15.73
N LYS A 19 8.01 26.11 14.79
CA LYS A 19 7.10 26.16 13.64
C LYS A 19 7.31 24.94 12.74
N LYS A 20 6.21 24.27 12.37
CA LYS A 20 6.23 23.10 11.48
C LYS A 20 5.97 23.54 10.05
N MET A 21 6.83 23.11 9.14
CA MET A 21 6.71 23.26 7.68
C MET A 21 6.28 21.94 7.04
N ASN A 22 5.94 21.97 5.76
CA ASN A 22 5.52 20.78 5.02
C ASN A 22 6.68 20.09 4.28
N THR A 23 7.73 20.83 3.96
CA THR A 23 8.93 20.34 3.26
C THR A 23 10.21 20.95 3.84
N VAL A 24 11.38 20.42 3.45
CA VAL A 24 12.69 20.91 3.92
C VAL A 24 13.02 22.27 3.31
N GLY A 25 12.73 22.51 2.04
CA GLY A 25 12.92 23.81 1.39
C GLY A 25 12.08 24.91 2.06
N GLY A 26 10.84 24.58 2.43
CA GLY A 26 10.01 25.48 3.23
C GLY A 26 10.64 25.81 4.60
N LEU A 27 11.34 24.86 5.21
CA LEU A 27 12.08 25.08 6.46
C LEU A 27 13.31 25.97 6.26
N VAL A 28 14.09 25.75 5.20
CA VAL A 28 15.28 26.58 4.85
C VAL A 28 14.89 28.03 4.61
N ILE A 29 13.83 28.25 3.82
CA ILE A 29 13.29 29.58 3.54
C ILE A 29 12.82 30.25 4.83
N HIS A 30 12.05 29.53 5.65
CA HIS A 30 11.59 30.03 6.95
C HIS A 30 12.76 30.43 7.85
N TYR A 31 13.80 29.60 7.92
CA TYR A 31 14.99 29.86 8.74
C TYR A 31 15.73 31.12 8.27
N THR A 32 15.92 31.25 6.96
CA THR A 32 16.59 32.41 6.36
C THR A 32 15.77 33.70 6.51
N GLN A 33 14.44 33.62 6.37
CA GLN A 33 13.59 34.82 6.40
C GLN A 33 13.28 35.30 7.81
N VAL A 34 12.95 34.38 8.73
CA VAL A 34 12.49 34.72 10.09
C VAL A 34 13.66 34.83 11.06
N HIS A 35 14.65 33.93 10.93
CA HIS A 35 15.77 33.85 11.86
C HIS A 35 17.08 34.45 11.31
N LYS A 36 17.10 34.82 10.01
CA LYS A 36 18.28 35.40 9.33
C LYS A 36 19.51 34.49 9.38
N GLU A 37 19.28 33.19 9.47
CA GLU A 37 20.31 32.15 9.50
C GLU A 37 20.12 31.15 8.35
N THR A 38 21.18 30.46 7.96
CA THR A 38 21.12 29.42 6.92
C THR A 38 21.06 28.03 7.53
N LEU A 39 19.98 27.30 7.25
CA LEU A 39 19.87 25.90 7.63
C LEU A 39 20.69 25.05 6.65
N ARG A 40 21.72 24.37 7.14
CA ARG A 40 22.63 23.54 6.31
C ARG A 40 22.27 22.06 6.28
N SER A 41 21.49 21.59 7.25
CA SER A 41 21.20 20.17 7.45
C SER A 41 19.80 19.98 8.04
N THR A 42 19.14 18.91 7.63
CA THR A 42 17.80 18.56 8.09
C THR A 42 17.83 18.05 9.54
N PRO A 43 17.04 18.61 10.46
CA PRO A 43 16.97 18.16 11.85
C PRO A 43 16.59 16.67 11.98
N ASN A 44 17.27 15.96 12.88
CA ASN A 44 17.03 14.54 13.18
C ASN A 44 17.17 13.61 11.96
N ALA A 45 17.88 14.02 10.92
CA ALA A 45 18.18 13.18 9.78
C ALA A 45 19.34 12.22 10.10
N ILE A 46 19.34 11.07 9.41
CA ILE A 46 20.43 10.10 9.50
C ILE A 46 21.64 10.68 8.75
N LYS A 47 22.85 10.41 9.24
CA LYS A 47 24.09 10.82 8.56
C LYS A 47 24.09 10.38 7.10
N GLY A 48 24.39 11.31 6.19
CA GLY A 48 24.40 11.05 4.74
C GLY A 48 23.02 11.11 4.09
N ARG A 49 21.98 11.51 4.82
CA ARG A 49 20.61 11.76 4.32
C ARG A 49 20.02 13.06 4.86
N ASP A 50 20.88 14.00 5.19
CA ASP A 50 20.54 15.25 5.86
C ASP A 50 20.61 16.47 4.96
N SER A 51 20.95 16.28 3.68
CA SER A 51 20.96 17.32 2.65
C SER A 51 19.62 18.06 2.56
N VAL A 52 19.70 19.37 2.44
CA VAL A 52 18.52 20.26 2.32
C VAL A 52 18.02 20.42 0.89
N ASP A 53 18.78 19.93 -0.09
CA ASP A 53 18.48 20.08 -1.52
C ASP A 53 17.48 19.03 -2.05
N VAL A 54 17.22 17.98 -1.27
CA VAL A 54 16.34 16.88 -1.65
C VAL A 54 14.95 17.10 -1.02
N GLU A 55 13.98 17.46 -1.86
CA GLU A 55 12.60 17.62 -1.42
C GLU A 55 11.90 16.25 -1.30
N ILE A 56 11.50 15.89 -0.07
CA ILE A 56 10.79 14.64 0.21
C ILE A 56 9.42 14.96 0.82
N PHE A 57 8.37 14.37 0.26
CA PHE A 57 7.01 14.45 0.78
C PHE A 57 6.38 13.06 0.90
N GLY A 58 6.24 12.56 2.13
CA GLY A 58 5.84 11.18 2.33
C GLY A 58 6.88 10.23 1.73
N MET A 59 6.48 9.46 0.71
CA MET A 59 7.36 8.57 -0.05
C MET A 59 7.80 9.15 -1.40
N GLU A 60 7.26 10.32 -1.77
CA GLU A 60 7.61 11.01 -3.00
C GLU A 60 8.91 11.80 -2.82
N GLY A 61 9.76 11.82 -3.84
CA GLY A 61 11.05 12.52 -3.82
C GLY A 61 12.21 11.72 -3.18
N ILE A 62 11.99 10.47 -2.78
CA ILE A 62 13.07 9.61 -2.29
C ILE A 62 13.98 9.20 -3.47
N PRO A 63 15.31 9.38 -3.37
CA PRO A 63 16.24 8.96 -4.41
C PRO A 63 16.13 7.47 -4.75
N ALA A 64 16.22 7.13 -6.04
CA ALA A 64 16.10 5.74 -6.51
C ALA A 64 17.13 4.80 -5.86
N ALA A 65 18.35 5.26 -5.65
CA ALA A 65 19.40 4.50 -4.98
C ALA A 65 19.01 4.10 -3.53
N ASP A 66 18.34 4.99 -2.81
CA ASP A 66 17.87 4.74 -1.44
C ASP A 66 16.68 3.77 -1.42
N LEU A 67 15.79 3.86 -2.41
CA LEU A 67 14.67 2.91 -2.58
C LEU A 67 15.18 1.50 -2.86
N ILE A 68 16.14 1.36 -3.79
CA ILE A 68 16.77 0.07 -4.12
C ILE A 68 17.47 -0.50 -2.88
N SER A 69 18.28 0.32 -2.20
CA SER A 69 18.98 -0.09 -0.97
C SER A 69 18.02 -0.51 0.15
N PHE A 70 16.86 0.16 0.26
CA PHE A 70 15.81 -0.23 1.19
C PHE A 70 15.19 -1.57 0.81
N GLN A 71 14.86 -1.78 -0.46
CA GLN A 71 14.25 -3.01 -0.95
C GLN A 71 15.20 -4.21 -0.82
N MET A 72 16.49 -4.03 -1.13
CA MET A 72 17.51 -5.06 -0.93
C MET A 72 17.65 -5.46 0.54
N ARG A 73 17.65 -4.48 1.46
CA ARG A 73 17.69 -4.78 2.90
C ARG A 73 16.45 -5.53 3.38
N LYS A 74 15.26 -5.17 2.90
CA LYS A 74 14.02 -5.90 3.22
C LYS A 74 14.04 -7.33 2.70
N ALA A 75 14.47 -7.52 1.45
CA ALA A 75 14.60 -8.85 0.86
C ALA A 75 15.61 -9.72 1.63
N ALA A 76 16.76 -9.16 2.01
CA ALA A 76 17.76 -9.86 2.83
C ALA A 76 17.24 -10.20 4.24
N ALA A 77 16.35 -9.38 4.80
CA ALA A 77 15.68 -9.65 6.08
C ALA A 77 14.53 -10.67 5.98
N GLY A 78 14.25 -11.21 4.79
CA GLY A 78 13.18 -12.20 4.56
C GLY A 78 11.76 -11.61 4.67
N GLU A 79 11.60 -10.28 4.67
CA GLU A 79 10.27 -9.68 4.70
C GLU A 79 9.64 -9.70 3.30
N PRO A 80 8.40 -10.20 3.14
CA PRO A 80 7.76 -10.30 1.84
C PRO A 80 7.55 -8.91 1.22
N ASN A 81 7.71 -8.85 -0.11
CA ASN A 81 7.50 -7.64 -0.88
C ASN A 81 6.01 -7.25 -0.80
N VAL A 82 5.71 -6.11 -0.15
CA VAL A 82 4.34 -5.60 0.02
C VAL A 82 3.64 -5.40 -1.34
N LEU A 83 4.40 -5.10 -2.41
CA LEU A 83 3.85 -4.97 -3.76
C LEU A 83 3.32 -6.31 -4.31
N GLU A 84 4.03 -7.39 -4.03
CA GLU A 84 3.61 -8.75 -4.41
C GLU A 84 2.39 -9.19 -3.59
N GLN A 85 2.36 -8.84 -2.30
CA GLN A 85 1.21 -9.10 -1.43
C GLN A 85 -0.05 -8.32 -1.83
N LEU A 86 0.09 -7.07 -2.29
CA LEU A 86 -1.02 -6.27 -2.82
C LEU A 86 -1.51 -6.81 -4.17
N GLN A 87 -0.61 -7.27 -5.04
CA GLN A 87 -0.98 -7.95 -6.29
C GLN A 87 -1.74 -9.26 -6.01
N PHE A 88 -1.31 -10.04 -5.01
CA PHE A 88 -2.00 -11.26 -4.58
C PHE A 88 -3.39 -10.97 -4.00
N GLN A 89 -3.57 -9.86 -3.27
CA GLN A 89 -4.88 -9.41 -2.78
C GLN A 89 -5.79 -8.90 -3.91
N GLN A 90 -5.25 -8.21 -4.92
CA GLN A 90 -6.03 -7.80 -6.10
C GLN A 90 -6.51 -9.01 -6.91
N GLN A 91 -5.67 -10.03 -7.08
CA GLN A 91 -6.08 -11.29 -7.73
C GLN A 91 -7.17 -12.02 -6.94
N GLN A 92 -7.11 -12.02 -5.61
CA GLN A 92 -8.19 -12.62 -4.78
C GLN A 92 -9.50 -11.82 -4.83
N GLN A 93 -9.46 -10.50 -5.02
CA GLN A 93 -10.68 -9.70 -5.17
C GLN A 93 -11.37 -9.94 -6.52
N GLN A 94 -10.63 -10.12 -7.63
CA GLN A 94 -11.24 -10.48 -8.92
C GLN A 94 -11.93 -11.85 -8.93
N GLN A 95 -11.48 -12.81 -8.10
CA GLN A 95 -12.17 -14.10 -7.92
C GLN A 95 -13.46 -13.99 -7.10
N SER A 96 -13.66 -12.90 -6.34
CA SER A 96 -14.86 -12.71 -5.51
C SER A 96 -16.08 -12.20 -6.29
N LEU A 97 -15.90 -11.64 -7.49
CA LEU A 97 -17.00 -11.22 -8.37
C LEU A 97 -17.67 -12.40 -9.11
N TYR A 98 -17.10 -13.60 -9.04
CA TYR A 98 -17.66 -14.84 -9.58
C TYR A 98 -17.85 -15.93 -8.51
N LYS A 99 -18.08 -15.53 -7.24
CA LYS A 99 -18.60 -16.48 -6.26
C LYS A 99 -20.03 -16.85 -6.64
N ARG A 100 -20.17 -17.93 -7.42
CA ARG A 100 -21.42 -18.66 -7.63
C ARG A 100 -22.06 -18.90 -6.25
N PRO A 101 -23.36 -18.60 -6.04
CA PRO A 101 -24.00 -18.82 -4.75
C PRO A 101 -23.78 -20.26 -4.28
N ARG A 102 -23.55 -20.45 -2.98
CA ARG A 102 -23.52 -21.79 -2.37
C ARG A 102 -24.89 -22.43 -2.59
N ILE A 103 -25.01 -23.31 -3.59
CA ILE A 103 -26.19 -24.15 -3.76
C ILE A 103 -26.18 -25.12 -2.57
N HIS A 104 -27.30 -25.14 -1.85
CA HIS A 104 -27.56 -26.06 -0.73
C HIS A 104 -27.27 -27.50 -1.16
N THR A 105 -26.52 -28.24 -0.36
CA THR A 105 -25.97 -29.58 -0.63
C THR A 105 -27.00 -30.72 -0.70
N ASP A 106 -28.27 -30.43 -0.95
CA ASP A 106 -29.36 -31.44 -1.06
C ASP A 106 -29.81 -31.74 -2.50
N LEU A 107 -29.27 -31.05 -3.51
CA LEU A 107 -29.76 -31.20 -4.89
C LEU A 107 -28.93 -32.16 -5.76
N ASN A 108 -27.98 -32.89 -5.17
CA ASN A 108 -27.13 -33.86 -5.87
C ASN A 108 -27.41 -35.30 -5.44
N GLN A 109 -28.66 -35.60 -5.09
CA GLN A 109 -29.12 -36.99 -4.98
C GLN A 109 -29.35 -37.50 -6.42
N PRO A 110 -28.58 -38.48 -6.93
CA PRO A 110 -28.86 -39.06 -8.23
C PRO A 110 -30.24 -39.74 -8.18
N LEU A 111 -31.16 -39.33 -9.05
CA LEU A 111 -32.47 -39.96 -9.19
C LEU A 111 -32.27 -41.45 -9.46
N SER A 112 -33.10 -42.28 -8.81
CA SER A 112 -33.01 -43.73 -9.00
C SER A 112 -33.28 -44.10 -10.47
N PRO A 113 -32.74 -45.22 -10.96
CA PRO A 113 -32.90 -45.62 -12.36
C PRO A 113 -34.36 -45.75 -12.83
N GLU A 114 -35.31 -45.96 -11.92
CA GLU A 114 -36.75 -46.00 -12.25
C GLU A 114 -37.34 -44.61 -12.46
N GLU A 115 -37.01 -43.65 -11.59
CA GLU A 115 -37.50 -42.27 -11.70
C GLU A 115 -37.01 -41.60 -12.99
N LEU A 116 -35.78 -41.91 -13.41
CA LEU A 116 -35.22 -41.41 -14.65
C LEU A 116 -35.96 -41.97 -15.89
N ARG A 117 -36.32 -43.25 -15.86
CA ARG A 117 -37.12 -43.88 -16.93
C ARG A 117 -38.51 -43.28 -17.01
N GLU A 118 -39.14 -43.03 -15.88
CA GLU A 118 -40.48 -42.45 -15.85
C GLU A 118 -40.48 -41.00 -16.35
N GLN A 119 -39.46 -40.20 -16.00
CA GLN A 119 -39.29 -38.86 -16.55
C GLN A 119 -39.08 -38.87 -18.08
N LEU A 120 -38.28 -39.81 -18.59
CA LEU A 120 -38.07 -39.96 -20.03
C LEU A 120 -39.36 -40.38 -20.74
N ALA A 121 -40.13 -41.30 -20.17
CA ALA A 121 -41.41 -41.74 -20.72
C ALA A 121 -42.44 -40.60 -20.74
N ARG A 122 -42.53 -39.80 -19.66
CA ARG A 122 -43.41 -38.63 -19.60
C ARG A 122 -43.07 -37.59 -20.67
N HIS A 123 -41.77 -37.37 -20.91
CA HIS A 123 -41.35 -36.40 -21.92
C HIS A 123 -41.60 -36.92 -23.35
N GLN A 124 -41.38 -38.21 -23.59
CA GLN A 124 -41.65 -38.84 -24.88
C GLN A 124 -43.16 -38.95 -25.17
N ALA A 125 -44.02 -39.05 -24.15
CA ALA A 125 -45.47 -39.04 -24.32
C ALA A 125 -46.06 -37.64 -24.52
N SER A 126 -45.25 -36.59 -24.32
CA SER A 126 -45.66 -35.19 -24.53
C SER A 126 -45.32 -34.63 -25.91
N LEU A 127 -44.74 -35.46 -26.79
CA LEU A 127 -44.47 -35.19 -28.20
C LEU A 127 -45.44 -35.97 -29.08
#